data_AF-Q9REM3-F1
#
_entry.id   AF-Q9REM3-F1
#
_cell.length_a   1.000
_cell.length_b   1.000
_cell.length_c   1.000
_cell.angle_alpha   90.00
_cell.angle_beta   90.00
_cell.angle_gamma   90.00
#
_symmetry.space_group_name_H-M   'P 1'
#
loop_
_entity.id
_entity.type
_entity.pdbx_description
1 polymer ?
#
loop_
_entity_poly.entity_id
_entity_poly.type
_entity_poly.pdbx_seq_one_letter_code
_entity_poly.pdbx_strand_id
1 'polypeptide(L)'
;VVNLTLLPHTEEDLLWLDRMLGEGAVTILSRGYGNCRITATALPQVWRVQFFNSMDSLILDTFEVTTMPQVALAAPEDLADSAARIREVLEAIR
;
A
#
# COMPACT_ATOMS: atom_id res chain seq x y z
N VAL A 1 -11.80 -1.88 -6.41
CA VAL A 1 -10.50 -1.40 -6.91
C VAL A 1 -10.73 -0.72 -8.24
N VAL A 2 -10.25 0.52 -8.39
CA VAL A 2 -10.25 1.27 -9.65
C VAL A 2 -8.79 1.37 -10.09
N ASN A 3 -8.45 0.73 -11.22
CA ASN A 3 -7.09 0.70 -11.75
C ASN A 3 -6.92 1.82 -12.76
N LEU A 4 -6.23 2.89 -12.37
CA LEU A 4 -6.04 4.08 -13.21
C LEU A 4 -5.12 3.77 -14.38
N THR A 5 -4.07 2.97 -14.17
CA THR A 5 -3.08 2.61 -15.21
C THR A 5 -3.71 1.93 -16.44
N LEU A 6 -4.87 1.28 -16.29
CA LEU A 6 -5.60 0.62 -17.39
C LEU A 6 -6.74 1.46 -17.96
N LEU A 7 -7.02 2.64 -17.40
CA LEU A 7 -8.08 3.53 -17.87
C LEU A 7 -7.51 4.60 -18.80
N PRO A 8 -8.27 5.04 -19.81
CA PRO A 8 -7.89 6.22 -20.58
C PRO A 8 -8.01 7.46 -19.68
N HIS A 9 -6.89 8.14 -19.46
CA HIS A 9 -6.83 9.38 -18.70
C HIS A 9 -5.68 10.26 -19.20
N THR A 10 -5.77 11.55 -18.90
CA THR A 10 -4.67 12.51 -19.04
C THR A 10 -3.95 12.69 -17.70
N GLU A 11 -2.84 13.42 -17.70
CA GLU A 11 -2.18 13.82 -16.46
C GLU A 11 -3.04 14.81 -15.65
N GLU A 12 -3.78 15.69 -16.33
CA GLU A 12 -4.68 16.65 -15.70
C GLU A 12 -5.83 15.96 -14.95
N ASP A 13 -6.35 14.86 -15.49
CA ASP A 13 -7.36 14.04 -14.84
C ASP A 13 -6.85 13.44 -13.54
N LEU A 14 -5.60 12.92 -13.54
CA LEU A 14 -4.98 12.36 -12.34
C LEU A 14 -4.73 13.42 -11.27
N LEU A 15 -4.24 14.60 -11.67
CA LEU A 15 -4.05 15.74 -10.76
C LEU A 15 -5.37 16.23 -10.18
N TRP A 16 -6.44 16.21 -10.99
CA TRP A 16 -7.77 16.56 -10.52
C TRP A 16 -8.29 15.54 -9.50
N LEU A 17 -8.18 14.24 -9.79
CA LEU A 17 -8.58 13.17 -8.87
C LEU A 17 -7.86 13.27 -7.52
N ASP A 18 -6.54 13.50 -7.55
CA ASP A 18 -5.73 13.64 -6.35
C ASP A 18 -6.20 14.81 -5.47
N ARG A 19 -6.45 15.98 -6.09
CA ARG A 19 -6.99 17.15 -5.37
C ARG A 19 -8.38 16.91 -4.80
N MET A 20 -9.24 16.22 -5.54
CA MET A 20 -10.64 16.01 -5.15
C MET A 20 -10.79 14.98 -4.03
N LEU A 21 -9.97 13.92 -4.06
CA LEU A 21 -9.95 12.90 -3.01
C LEU A 21 -9.18 13.38 -1.78
N GLY A 22 -8.23 14.29 -1.97
CA GLY A 22 -7.43 14.88 -0.91
C GLY A 22 -6.48 13.89 -0.24
N GLU A 23 -5.66 14.40 0.67
CA GLU A 23 -4.70 13.59 1.44
C GLU A 23 -5.25 13.30 2.84
N GLY A 24 -5.17 12.04 3.24
CA GLY A 24 -5.51 11.58 4.58
C GLY A 24 -4.30 11.59 5.51
N ALA A 25 -4.48 11.11 6.74
CA ALA A 25 -3.45 11.18 7.77
C ALA A 25 -2.39 10.07 7.72
N VAL A 26 -2.53 9.09 6.81
CA VAL A 26 -1.74 7.84 6.86
C VAL A 26 -1.08 7.58 5.51
N THR A 27 0.23 7.35 5.55
CA THR A 27 1.01 6.79 4.43
C THR A 27 1.79 5.58 4.93
N ILE A 28 1.69 4.46 4.21
CA ILE A 28 2.42 3.22 4.45
C ILE A 28 3.36 3.00 3.27
N LEU A 29 4.61 2.64 3.59
CA LEU A 29 5.64 2.31 2.60
C LEU A 29 6.02 0.85 2.76
N SER A 30 5.67 0.02 1.77
CA SER A 30 6.16 -1.35 1.69
C SER A 30 7.38 -1.37 0.76
N ARG A 31 8.55 -1.78 1.27
CA ARG A 31 9.81 -1.87 0.49
C ARG A 31 10.26 -3.31 0.23
N GLY A 32 9.41 -4.28 0.53
CA GLY A 32 9.67 -5.69 0.28
C GLY A 32 9.32 -6.09 -1.15
N TYR A 33 9.04 -7.39 -1.34
CA TYR A 33 8.41 -7.84 -2.56
C TYR A 33 7.04 -7.16 -2.72
N GLY A 34 6.80 -6.52 -3.86
CA GLY A 34 5.64 -5.64 -4.03
C GLY A 34 5.85 -4.23 -3.46
N ASN A 35 6.99 -3.60 -3.78
CA ASN A 35 7.30 -2.21 -3.41
C ASN A 35 6.12 -1.28 -3.75
N CYS A 36 5.50 -0.70 -2.73
CA CYS A 36 4.32 0.15 -2.91
C CYS A 36 4.21 1.24 -1.87
N ARG A 37 3.52 2.31 -2.27
CA ARG A 37 3.06 3.40 -1.41
C ARG A 37 1.55 3.30 -1.30
N ILE A 38 1.07 3.27 -0.06
CA ILE A 38 -0.35 3.19 0.26
C ILE A 38 -0.69 4.44 1.05
N THR A 39 -1.52 5.30 0.49
CA THR A 39 -1.84 6.61 1.08
C THR A 39 -3.35 6.69 1.30
N ALA A 40 -3.77 7.01 2.52
CA ALA A 40 -5.16 7.32 2.80
C ALA A 40 -5.52 8.63 2.10
N THR A 41 -6.71 8.70 1.52
CA THR A 41 -7.25 9.97 1.03
C THR A 41 -8.00 10.70 2.15
N ALA A 42 -8.50 11.92 1.89
CA ALA A 42 -9.35 12.62 2.85
C ALA A 42 -10.74 11.97 2.99
N LEU A 43 -11.13 11.10 2.04
CA LEU A 43 -12.36 10.32 2.11
C LEU A 43 -12.18 9.05 2.95
N PRO A 44 -13.13 8.75 3.87
CA PRO A 44 -13.07 7.53 4.66
C PRO A 44 -13.00 6.27 3.79
N GLN A 45 -12.11 5.35 4.14
CA GLN A 45 -11.95 4.04 3.49
C GLN A 45 -11.56 4.11 2.01
N VAL A 46 -11.11 5.27 1.51
CA VAL A 46 -10.57 5.39 0.16
C VAL A 46 -9.05 5.55 0.27
N TRP A 47 -8.34 4.64 -0.38
CA TRP A 47 -6.90 4.54 -0.38
C TRP A 47 -6.35 4.65 -1.79
N ARG A 48 -5.23 5.34 -1.96
CA ARG A 48 -4.41 5.26 -3.17
C ARG A 48 -3.31 4.23 -2.95
N VAL A 49 -3.19 3.25 -3.85
CA VAL A 49 -2.15 2.23 -3.80
C VAL A 49 -1.33 2.29 -5.09
N GLN A 50 -0.05 2.61 -4.94
CA GLN A 50 0.88 2.81 -6.05
C GLN A 50 2.02 1.81 -5.95
N PHE A 51 2.20 0.97 -6.96
CA PHE A 51 3.31 0.02 -7.04
C PHE A 51 4.42 0.55 -7.92
N PHE A 52 5.66 0.27 -7.52
CA PHE A 52 6.86 0.71 -8.21
C PHE A 52 7.74 -0.49 -8.55
N ASN A 53 8.42 -0.42 -9.70
CA ASN A 53 9.45 -1.40 -10.05
C ASN A 53 10.77 -1.13 -9.31
N SER A 54 11.81 -1.90 -9.61
CA SER A 54 13.14 -1.77 -9.02
C SER A 54 13.90 -0.49 -9.40
N MET A 55 13.41 0.27 -10.39
CA MET A 55 13.95 1.56 -10.81
C MET A 55 13.07 2.74 -10.33
N ASP A 56 12.22 2.52 -9.31
CA ASP A 56 11.27 3.50 -8.76
C ASP A 56 10.30 4.09 -9.80
N SER A 57 10.05 3.38 -10.91
CA SER A 57 9.03 3.78 -11.88
C SER A 57 7.67 3.21 -11.47
N LEU A 58 6.64 4.05 -11.49
CA LEU A 58 5.25 3.67 -11.23
C LEU A 58 4.80 2.63 -12.28
N ILE A 59 4.32 1.48 -11.82
CA ILE A 59 3.83 0.38 -12.69
C ILE A 59 2.34 0.09 -12.53
N LEU A 60 1.74 0.50 -11.41
CA LEU A 60 0.33 0.35 -11.15
C LEU A 60 -0.13 1.44 -10.17
N ASP A 61 -1.20 2.16 -10.52
CA ASP A 61 -1.84 3.16 -9.69
C ASP A 61 -3.32 2.82 -9.53
N THR A 62 -3.76 2.58 -8.30
CA THR A 62 -5.15 2.23 -7.99
C THR A 62 -5.73 3.11 -6.90
N PHE A 63 -7.05 3.34 -6.99
CA PHE A 63 -7.85 3.70 -5.82
C PHE A 63 -8.62 2.47 -5.32
N GLU A 64 -8.52 2.21 -4.02
CA GLU A 64 -9.16 1.08 -3.35
C GLU A 64 -10.15 1.59 -2.29
N VAL A 65 -11.41 1.16 -2.39
CA VAL A 65 -12.43 1.43 -1.38
C VAL A 65 -12.50 0.22 -0.46
N THR A 66 -11.89 0.34 0.71
CA THR A 66 -11.73 -0.74 1.69
C THR A 66 -11.36 -0.18 3.07
N THR A 67 -11.65 -0.91 4.13
CA THR A 67 -11.22 -0.55 5.49
C THR A 67 -9.70 -0.55 5.63
N MET A 68 -9.01 -1.46 4.93
CA MET A 68 -7.56 -1.53 4.84
C MET A 68 -7.17 -2.20 3.51
N PRO A 69 -6.22 -1.65 2.73
CA PRO A 69 -5.69 -2.30 1.54
C PRO A 69 -5.02 -3.62 1.88
N GLN A 70 -5.29 -4.67 1.10
CA GLN A 70 -4.79 -6.01 1.46
C GLN A 70 -3.26 -6.08 1.46
N VAL A 71 -2.61 -5.31 0.58
CA VAL A 71 -1.14 -5.22 0.55
C VAL A 71 -0.51 -4.57 1.78
N ALA A 72 -1.30 -3.95 2.66
CA ALA A 72 -0.82 -3.45 3.95
C ALA A 72 -0.82 -4.52 5.06
N LEU A 73 -1.54 -5.64 4.87
CA LEU A 73 -1.68 -6.66 5.90
C LEU A 73 -0.58 -7.72 5.75
N ALA A 74 0.01 -8.11 6.87
CA ALA A 74 0.92 -9.26 6.92
C ALA A 74 0.13 -10.55 6.68
N ALA A 75 0.72 -11.51 5.96
CA ALA A 75 0.11 -12.81 5.79
C ALA A 75 0.07 -13.57 7.14
N PRO A 76 -0.92 -14.45 7.36
CA PRO A 76 -0.97 -15.28 8.58
C PRO A 76 0.30 -16.08 8.82
N GLU A 77 0.95 -16.56 7.75
CA GLU A 77 2.20 -17.30 7.80
C GLU A 77 3.35 -16.42 8.31
N ASP A 78 3.48 -15.18 7.81
CA ASP A 78 4.50 -14.22 8.27
C ASP A 78 4.38 -13.93 9.77
N LEU A 79 3.13 -13.83 10.26
CA LEU A 79 2.85 -13.61 11.69
C LEU A 79 3.22 -14.84 12.53
N ALA A 80 2.90 -16.05 12.06
CA ALA A 80 3.22 -17.29 12.74
C ALA A 80 4.74 -17.52 12.80
N ASP A 81 5.43 -17.31 11.69
CA ASP A 81 6.90 -17.44 11.58
C ASP A 81 7.61 -16.40 12.45
N SER A 82 7.13 -15.15 12.44
CA SER A 82 7.64 -14.09 13.32
C SER A 82 7.46 -14.44 14.79
N ALA A 83 6.30 -15.00 15.17
CA ALA A 83 6.05 -15.42 16.55
C ALA A 83 6.97 -16.57 16.98
N ALA A 84 7.23 -17.55 16.11
CA ALA A 84 8.21 -18.61 16.37
C ALA A 84 9.62 -18.03 16.55
N ARG A 85 10.05 -17.17 15.62
CA ARG A 85 11.39 -16.56 15.64
C ARG A 85 11.62 -15.71 16.88
N ILE A 86 10.63 -14.96 17.35
CA ILE A 86 10.74 -14.16 18.58
C ILE A 86 11.00 -15.07 19.79
N ARG A 87 10.36 -16.25 19.88
CA ARG A 87 10.60 -17.19 20.98
C ARG A 87 12.01 -17.78 20.94
N GLU A 88 12.50 -18.17 19.77
CA GLU A 88 13.87 -18.67 19.60
C GLU A 88 14.91 -17.63 20.05
N VAL A 89 14.71 -16.36 19.70
CA VAL A 89 15.59 -15.26 20.12
C VAL A 89 15.57 -15.10 21.63
N LEU A 90 14.40 -15.20 22.28
CA LEU A 90 14.28 -15.11 23.74
C LEU A 90 15.01 -16.26 24.46
N GLU A 91 15.01 -17.47 23.89
CA GLU A 91 15.75 -18.61 24.43
C GLU A 91 17.27 -18.44 24.27
N ALA A 92 17.72 -17.90 23.13
CA ALA A 92 19.14 -17.73 22.83
C ALA A 92 19.83 -16.64 23.69
N ILE A 93 19.08 -15.68 24.23
CA ILE A 93 19.61 -14.60 25.06
C ILE A 93 19.48 -14.85 26.57
N ARG A 94 18.99 -16.03 26.97
CA ARG A 94 18.83 -16.44 28.37
C ARG A 94 20.05 -17.19 28.88
#